data_AF-A0A2P1M8L2-F1
#
_entry.id   AF-A0A2P1M8L2-F1
#
_cell.length_a   1.000
_cell.length_b   1.000
_cell.length_c   1.000
_cell.angle_alpha   90.00
_cell.angle_beta   90.00
_cell.angle_gamma   90.00
#
_symmetry.space_group_name_H-M   'P 1'
#
loop_
_entity.id
_entity.type
_entity.pdbx_description
1 polymer ?
#
loop_
_entity_poly.entity_id
_entity_poly.type
_entity_poly.pdbx_seq_one_letter_code
_entity_poly.pdbx_strand_id
1 'polypeptide(L)'
;EFDFKGTSVICRSGSPLILADLKKVSVSKARAIIVLAEDGNADQSDARALRTVLSLTGVKEGLRGHIVVELSDLDNEVLVKLVGGDLVETVVAHDVIGRLMIQCARQPGLAQIWEDILGFENCEFYIKRWPQLDGMQFEDVLISFPAAIPCGIKVASYGGKIILNPDDSYVLQEGDEVLVIAEDDDTYAPASLPTVWRGSLPKDFVYPKSPERILFCGWRRDMEDMVMVLDASLAPGSELWMFNDVPEKEREKKLTDGGLDVNRLENISLVNREGNAVIRRHLESLPLESFDSILILADESVEDSAIQADSRSLATLLLIRDIQARRLPYVAMASQAHGGSFSKGSWIGEMKQASDKTVIISEILDPRTKNLLSMSKISDYVLSNELVSMALAMVAEDQQINDVLEELFAEEGNEMHIRQADLYLCEGEEMSFYEIM
;
A
#
# COMPACT_ATOMS: atom_id res chain seq x y z
N GLU A 1 16.74 22.02 -6.18
CA GLU A 1 15.85 22.96 -5.47
C GLU A 1 14.50 22.29 -5.37
N PHE A 2 13.87 22.28 -4.21
CA PHE A 2 12.51 21.78 -4.07
C PHE A 2 11.56 22.84 -4.64
N ASP A 3 10.69 22.46 -5.58
CA ASP A 3 9.61 23.33 -6.05
C ASP A 3 8.43 23.21 -5.09
N PHE A 4 8.13 24.30 -4.38
CA PHE A 4 7.02 24.31 -3.42
C PHE A 4 5.67 24.63 -4.07
N LYS A 5 5.61 24.81 -5.40
CA LYS A 5 4.37 25.10 -6.15
C LYS A 5 3.53 26.25 -5.53
N GLY A 6 4.20 27.25 -4.93
CA GLY A 6 3.56 28.40 -4.28
C GLY A 6 3.27 28.25 -2.78
N THR A 7 3.47 27.06 -2.19
CA THR A 7 3.32 26.83 -0.75
C THR A 7 4.44 27.49 0.06
N SER A 8 4.07 28.17 1.15
CA SER A 8 5.02 28.80 2.07
C SER A 8 5.24 27.94 3.31
N VAL A 9 6.47 27.50 3.55
CA VAL A 9 6.85 26.72 4.74
C VAL A 9 7.38 27.64 5.83
N ILE A 10 6.81 27.54 7.05
CA ILE A 10 7.19 28.39 8.19
C ILE A 10 7.69 27.51 9.34
N CYS A 11 8.98 27.65 9.70
CA CYS A 11 9.57 26.91 10.80
C CYS A 11 9.46 27.66 12.15
N ARG A 12 9.21 26.91 13.23
CA ARG A 12 9.29 27.39 14.62
C ARG A 12 9.99 26.34 15.47
N SER A 13 10.79 26.79 16.43
CA SER A 13 11.34 25.91 17.46
C SER A 13 10.38 25.87 18.66
N GLY A 14 10.08 24.69 19.18
CA GLY A 14 9.20 24.53 20.34
C GLY A 14 8.90 23.06 20.62
N SER A 15 8.15 22.80 21.69
CA SER A 15 7.65 21.47 22.03
C SER A 15 6.13 21.39 21.83
N PRO A 16 5.61 20.27 21.27
CA PRO A 16 4.16 20.07 21.17
C PRO A 16 3.49 19.90 22.55
N LEU A 17 4.27 19.68 23.61
CA LEU A 17 3.79 19.53 24.99
C LEU A 17 3.64 20.87 25.73
N ILE A 18 4.08 21.97 25.12
CA ILE A 18 4.06 23.30 25.73
C ILE A 18 3.01 24.16 25.01
N LEU A 19 1.94 24.53 25.71
CA LEU A 19 0.86 25.34 25.15
C LEU A 19 1.34 26.68 24.56
N ALA A 20 2.33 27.31 25.19
CA ALA A 20 2.92 28.55 24.67
C ALA A 20 3.58 28.35 23.29
N ASP A 21 4.13 27.17 23.04
CA ASP A 21 4.74 26.83 21.75
C ASP A 21 3.68 26.51 20.69
N LEU A 22 2.64 25.76 21.05
CA LEU A 22 1.50 25.50 20.16
C LEU A 22 0.81 26.80 19.71
N LYS A 23 0.75 27.82 20.57
CA LYS A 23 0.22 29.14 20.21
C LYS A 23 1.06 29.87 19.17
N LYS A 24 2.38 29.64 19.10
CA LYS A 24 3.25 30.27 18.09
C LYS A 24 2.94 29.80 16.66
N VAL A 25 2.37 28.61 16.52
CA VAL A 25 2.00 28.00 15.24
C VAL A 25 0.50 28.07 14.97
N SER A 26 -0.26 28.80 15.79
CA SER A 26 -1.72 28.95 15.64
C SER A 26 -2.48 27.62 15.63
N VAL A 27 -2.13 26.67 16.52
CA VAL A 27 -2.67 25.30 16.54
C VAL A 27 -4.20 25.23 16.44
N SER A 28 -4.92 26.12 17.13
CA SER A 28 -6.39 26.12 17.17
C SER A 28 -7.06 26.52 15.85
N LYS A 29 -6.29 27.03 14.88
CA LYS A 29 -6.78 27.49 13.57
C LYS A 29 -6.37 26.57 12.42
N ALA A 30 -5.51 25.59 12.67
CA ALA A 30 -5.04 24.66 11.65
C ALA A 30 -6.20 23.82 11.11
N ARG A 31 -6.19 23.54 9.79
CA ARG A 31 -7.17 22.62 9.17
C ARG A 31 -6.87 21.15 9.46
N ALA A 32 -5.60 20.84 9.68
CA ALA A 32 -5.09 19.53 10.04
C ALA A 32 -3.79 19.72 10.83
N ILE A 33 -3.51 18.81 11.75
CA ILE A 33 -2.28 18.76 12.54
C ILE A 33 -1.67 17.37 12.36
N ILE A 34 -0.50 17.30 11.72
CA ILE A 34 0.19 16.03 11.50
C ILE A 34 1.22 15.84 12.62
N VAL A 35 1.10 14.74 13.37
CA VAL A 35 2.06 14.29 14.38
C VAL A 35 2.93 13.22 13.74
N LEU A 36 4.10 13.64 13.25
CA LEU A 36 5.08 12.74 12.65
C LEU A 36 5.77 11.89 13.72
N ALA A 37 6.09 10.66 13.35
CA ALA A 37 6.91 9.74 14.14
C ALA A 37 8.34 10.28 14.30
N GLU A 38 8.99 9.91 15.40
CA GLU A 38 10.43 10.12 15.55
C GLU A 38 11.20 8.93 14.98
N ASP A 39 12.28 9.22 14.24
CA ASP A 39 13.18 8.18 13.73
C ASP A 39 13.76 7.35 14.89
N GLY A 40 13.84 6.03 14.70
CA GLY A 40 14.45 5.10 15.63
C GLY A 40 13.41 4.18 16.28
N ASN A 41 13.42 4.12 17.61
CA ASN A 41 12.66 3.12 18.36
C ASN A 41 11.14 3.40 18.36
N ALA A 42 10.36 2.45 17.88
CA ALA A 42 8.91 2.54 17.72
C ALA A 42 8.17 2.92 19.02
N ASP A 43 8.42 2.22 20.13
CA ASP A 43 7.78 2.49 21.42
C ASP A 43 8.02 3.92 21.92
N GLN A 44 9.23 4.46 21.73
CA GLN A 44 9.55 5.82 22.14
C GLN A 44 8.83 6.86 21.29
N SER A 45 8.76 6.61 19.98
CA SER A 45 8.01 7.42 19.02
C SER A 45 6.53 7.47 19.39
N ASP A 46 5.90 6.31 19.60
CA ASP A 46 4.48 6.20 19.90
C ASP A 46 4.13 6.77 21.29
N ALA A 47 4.99 6.57 22.29
CA ALA A 47 4.83 7.19 23.60
C ALA A 47 4.84 8.73 23.52
N ARG A 48 5.62 9.30 22.60
CA ARG A 48 5.63 10.74 22.33
C ARG A 48 4.41 11.18 21.51
N ALA A 49 3.97 10.39 20.55
CA ALA A 49 2.75 10.62 19.78
C ALA A 49 1.55 10.70 20.74
N LEU A 50 1.40 9.73 21.64
CA LEU A 50 0.38 9.71 22.70
C LEU A 50 0.39 10.98 23.56
N ARG A 51 1.57 11.39 24.06
CA ARG A 51 1.72 12.61 24.86
C ARG A 51 1.36 13.87 24.07
N THR A 52 1.67 13.87 22.77
CA THR A 52 1.34 14.97 21.86
C THR A 52 -0.16 15.07 21.65
N VAL A 53 -0.84 13.95 21.39
CA VAL A 53 -2.30 13.88 21.28
C VAL A 53 -2.97 14.42 22.56
N LEU A 54 -2.55 13.97 23.75
CA LEU A 54 -3.06 14.49 25.03
C LEU A 54 -2.85 16.00 25.20
N SER A 55 -1.73 16.54 24.70
CA SER A 55 -1.47 17.98 24.74
C SER A 55 -2.41 18.76 23.81
N LEU A 56 -2.64 18.24 22.61
CA LEU A 56 -3.51 18.84 21.58
C LEU A 56 -4.98 18.81 22.01
N THR A 57 -5.47 17.69 22.54
CA THR A 57 -6.84 17.59 23.09
C THR A 57 -7.03 18.46 24.33
N GLY A 58 -5.95 18.79 25.04
CA GLY A 58 -5.94 19.73 26.17
C GLY A 58 -6.06 21.22 25.79
N VAL A 59 -6.04 21.58 24.51
CA VAL A 59 -6.15 22.98 24.06
C VAL A 59 -7.57 23.51 24.29
N LYS A 60 -7.74 24.36 25.31
CA LYS A 60 -9.04 24.92 25.73
C LYS A 60 -9.77 25.74 24.67
N GLU A 61 -9.05 26.30 23.70
CA GLU A 61 -9.65 27.07 22.60
C GLU A 61 -10.36 26.16 21.58
N GLY A 62 -10.20 24.83 21.70
CA GLY A 62 -10.62 23.85 20.71
C GLY A 62 -9.64 23.79 19.53
N LEU A 63 -9.82 22.75 18.72
CA LEU A 63 -9.14 22.58 17.43
C LEU A 63 -10.19 22.75 16.32
N ARG A 64 -9.81 23.42 15.24
CA ARG A 64 -10.70 23.63 14.09
C ARG A 64 -10.81 22.40 13.19
N GLY A 65 -9.71 21.66 13.06
CA GLY A 65 -9.61 20.48 12.22
C GLY A 65 -9.27 19.22 13.02
N HIS A 66 -8.75 18.22 12.32
CA HIS A 66 -8.37 16.91 12.86
C HIS A 66 -6.87 16.78 13.09
N ILE A 67 -6.49 15.71 13.76
CA ILE A 67 -5.12 15.34 14.07
C ILE A 67 -4.83 14.03 13.35
N VAL A 68 -3.81 14.01 12.50
CA VAL A 68 -3.31 12.79 11.87
C VAL A 68 -2.06 12.37 12.60
N VAL A 69 -2.04 11.14 13.11
CA VAL A 69 -0.94 10.62 13.93
C VAL A 69 -0.27 9.47 13.19
N GLU A 70 1.00 9.66 12.85
CA GLU A 70 1.84 8.58 12.38
C GLU A 70 2.24 7.71 13.58
N LEU A 71 1.91 6.43 13.51
CA LEU A 71 2.30 5.43 14.51
C LEU A 71 3.26 4.42 13.92
N SER A 72 4.17 3.96 14.76
CA SER A 72 5.20 2.98 14.37
C SER A 72 4.76 1.56 14.69
N ASP A 73 4.00 1.36 15.76
CA ASP A 73 3.54 0.05 16.23
C ASP A 73 2.01 -0.02 16.28
N LEU A 74 1.44 -1.13 15.79
CA LEU A 74 0.00 -1.37 15.76
C LEU A 74 -0.58 -1.52 17.18
N ASP A 75 0.18 -2.13 18.10
CA ASP A 75 -0.28 -2.38 19.48
C ASP A 75 -0.57 -1.07 20.24
N ASN A 76 0.06 0.03 19.85
CA ASN A 76 -0.09 1.34 20.49
C ASN A 76 -1.30 2.13 19.95
N GLU A 77 -1.89 1.73 18.83
CA GLU A 77 -2.95 2.46 18.14
C GLU A 77 -4.20 2.63 19.01
N VAL A 78 -4.65 1.54 19.64
CA VAL A 78 -5.88 1.51 20.45
C VAL A 78 -5.84 2.57 21.56
N LEU A 79 -4.68 2.75 22.20
CA LEU A 79 -4.52 3.73 23.27
C LEU A 79 -4.57 5.16 22.73
N VAL A 80 -3.98 5.40 21.56
CA VAL A 80 -3.97 6.73 20.91
C VAL A 80 -5.38 7.11 20.42
N LYS A 81 -6.09 6.19 19.74
CA LYS A 81 -7.50 6.37 19.35
C LYS A 81 -8.39 6.62 20.59
N LEU A 82 -8.18 5.89 21.68
CA LEU A 82 -8.96 6.06 22.93
C LEU A 82 -8.82 7.46 23.56
N VAL A 83 -7.62 8.02 23.60
CA VAL A 83 -7.40 9.36 24.19
C VAL A 83 -7.70 10.50 23.23
N GLY A 84 -7.60 10.24 21.92
CA GLY A 84 -7.87 11.19 20.86
C GLY A 84 -9.36 11.40 20.61
N GLY A 85 -10.16 10.33 20.71
CA GLY A 85 -11.56 10.33 20.31
C GLY A 85 -11.73 10.73 18.84
N ASP A 86 -12.85 11.37 18.52
CA ASP A 86 -13.24 11.75 17.16
C ASP A 86 -12.34 12.81 16.48
N LEU A 87 -11.29 13.29 17.16
CA LEU A 87 -10.34 14.27 16.60
C LEU A 87 -9.11 13.63 15.97
N VAL A 88 -8.89 12.33 16.16
CA VAL A 88 -7.65 11.65 15.81
C VAL A 88 -7.89 10.58 14.77
N GLU A 89 -7.18 10.70 13.66
CA GLU A 89 -6.91 9.62 12.71
C GLU A 89 -5.50 9.09 12.93
N THR A 90 -5.34 7.77 12.91
CA THR A 90 -4.04 7.11 13.03
C THR A 90 -3.68 6.46 11.70
N VAL A 91 -2.42 6.59 11.32
CA VAL A 91 -1.81 5.87 10.19
C VAL A 91 -0.65 5.07 10.75
N VAL A 92 -0.80 3.75 10.80
CA VAL A 92 0.24 2.85 11.31
C VAL A 92 1.21 2.53 10.18
N ALA A 93 2.30 3.29 10.12
CA ALA A 93 3.27 3.27 9.02
C ALA A 93 3.79 1.87 8.71
N HIS A 94 4.16 1.13 9.76
CA HIS A 94 4.75 -0.19 9.66
C HIS A 94 3.74 -1.24 9.15
N ASP A 95 2.47 -1.15 9.54
CA ASP A 95 1.42 -2.07 9.06
C ASP A 95 1.07 -1.79 7.59
N VAL A 96 0.87 -0.51 7.23
CA VAL A 96 0.57 -0.08 5.85
C VAL A 96 1.63 -0.57 4.86
N ILE A 97 2.93 -0.40 5.20
CA ILE A 97 4.02 -0.89 4.34
C ILE A 97 3.99 -2.42 4.20
N GLY A 98 3.75 -3.16 5.30
CA GLY A 98 3.66 -4.62 5.26
C GLY A 98 2.55 -5.11 4.33
N ARG A 99 1.35 -4.53 4.42
CA ARG A 99 0.21 -4.84 3.56
C ARG A 99 0.49 -4.53 2.09
N LEU A 100 1.04 -3.34 1.82
CA LEU A 100 1.44 -2.94 0.46
C LEU A 100 2.49 -3.87 -0.13
N MET A 101 3.49 -4.29 0.63
CA MET A 101 4.50 -5.24 0.18
C MET A 101 3.88 -6.57 -0.23
N ILE A 102 2.91 -7.08 0.53
CA ILE A 102 2.22 -8.33 0.22
C ILE A 102 1.39 -8.20 -1.06
N GLN A 103 0.60 -7.14 -1.20
CA GLN A 103 -0.20 -6.90 -2.40
C GLN A 103 0.69 -6.79 -3.65
N CYS A 104 1.79 -6.04 -3.55
CA CYS A 104 2.74 -5.87 -4.64
C CYS A 104 3.51 -7.17 -4.96
N ALA A 105 3.77 -8.01 -3.95
CA ALA A 105 4.46 -9.29 -4.14
C ALA A 105 3.59 -10.27 -4.94
N ARG A 106 2.27 -10.23 -4.72
CA ARG A 106 1.28 -11.03 -5.44
C ARG A 106 0.99 -10.47 -6.84
N GLN A 107 0.96 -9.14 -6.96
CA GLN A 107 0.62 -8.44 -8.20
C GLN A 107 1.65 -7.34 -8.48
N PRO A 108 2.74 -7.65 -9.21
CA PRO A 108 3.89 -6.74 -9.35
C PRO A 108 3.57 -5.37 -9.94
N GLY A 109 2.52 -5.26 -10.75
CA GLY A 109 2.09 -3.99 -11.33
C GLY A 109 1.39 -3.06 -10.32
N LEU A 110 0.93 -3.58 -9.17
CA LEU A 110 0.25 -2.77 -8.16
C LEU A 110 1.18 -1.76 -7.49
N ALA A 111 2.49 -2.02 -7.47
CA ALA A 111 3.41 -1.12 -6.80
C ALA A 111 3.45 0.27 -7.47
N GLN A 112 3.41 0.32 -8.81
CA GLN A 112 3.29 1.57 -9.56
C GLN A 112 1.91 2.19 -9.37
N ILE A 113 0.84 1.39 -9.40
CA ILE A 113 -0.54 1.86 -9.23
C ILE A 113 -0.71 2.51 -7.84
N TRP A 114 -0.15 1.91 -6.80
CA TRP A 114 -0.18 2.46 -5.44
C TRP A 114 0.64 3.74 -5.32
N GLU A 115 1.80 3.81 -5.97
CA GLU A 115 2.60 5.05 -6.03
C GLU A 115 1.86 6.17 -6.75
N ASP A 116 1.12 5.84 -7.81
CA ASP A 116 0.32 6.80 -8.59
C ASP A 116 -0.94 7.27 -7.83
N ILE A 117 -1.61 6.39 -7.07
CA ILE A 117 -2.88 6.68 -6.37
C ILE A 117 -2.66 7.32 -5.00
N LEU A 118 -1.59 6.94 -4.28
CA LEU A 118 -1.31 7.51 -2.96
C LEU A 118 -0.67 8.91 -3.07
N GLY A 119 0.00 9.20 -4.18
CA GLY A 119 0.60 10.50 -4.44
C GLY A 119 -0.38 11.53 -5.00
N PHE A 120 -0.11 12.82 -4.76
CA PHE A 120 -0.81 13.97 -5.38
C PHE A 120 -0.18 14.38 -6.74
N GLU A 121 0.45 13.43 -7.43
CA GLU A 121 1.10 13.71 -8.73
C GLU A 121 0.21 13.36 -9.92
N ASN A 122 -0.70 12.39 -9.77
CA ASN A 122 -1.50 11.82 -10.84
C ASN A 122 -3.00 11.93 -10.53
N CYS A 123 -3.63 10.83 -10.12
CA CYS A 123 -5.04 10.81 -9.75
C CYS A 123 -5.21 10.12 -8.41
N GLU A 124 -6.03 10.71 -7.56
CA GLU A 124 -6.23 10.29 -6.17
C GLU A 124 -7.72 10.31 -5.81
N PHE A 125 -8.01 9.93 -4.56
CA PHE A 125 -9.38 9.85 -4.06
C PHE A 125 -9.93 11.21 -3.61
N TYR A 126 -11.12 11.54 -4.09
CA TYR A 126 -11.88 12.72 -3.66
C TYR A 126 -13.32 12.38 -3.30
N ILE A 127 -13.80 12.97 -2.21
CA ILE A 127 -15.19 12.88 -1.76
C ILE A 127 -15.85 14.23 -1.97
N LYS A 128 -16.98 14.24 -2.70
CA LYS A 128 -17.69 15.48 -2.98
C LYS A 128 -19.18 15.29 -3.12
N ARG A 129 -19.93 16.22 -2.54
CA ARG A 129 -21.40 16.29 -2.67
C ARG A 129 -21.80 16.85 -4.04
N TRP A 130 -22.67 16.11 -4.74
CA TRP A 130 -23.24 16.50 -6.03
C TRP A 130 -24.78 16.44 -6.00
N PRO A 131 -25.47 17.50 -5.56
CA PRO A 131 -26.93 17.48 -5.37
C PRO A 131 -27.73 17.16 -6.65
N GLN A 132 -27.17 17.46 -7.82
CA GLN A 132 -27.80 17.15 -9.11
C GLN A 132 -27.87 15.65 -9.44
N LEU A 133 -27.15 14.80 -8.69
CA LEU A 133 -27.16 13.35 -8.86
C LEU A 133 -28.16 12.64 -7.92
N ASP A 134 -28.87 13.38 -7.07
CA ASP A 134 -29.88 12.82 -6.17
C ASP A 134 -30.97 12.09 -6.96
N GLY A 135 -31.26 10.86 -6.55
CA GLY A 135 -32.21 9.97 -7.22
C GLY A 135 -31.66 9.19 -8.40
N MET A 136 -30.39 9.39 -8.80
CA MET A 136 -29.73 8.56 -9.80
C MET A 136 -29.26 7.22 -9.20
N GLN A 137 -29.25 6.17 -10.03
CA GLN A 137 -28.66 4.88 -9.66
C GLN A 137 -27.13 4.93 -9.81
N PHE A 138 -26.43 4.11 -9.03
CA PHE A 138 -24.98 4.07 -9.07
C PHE A 138 -24.44 3.66 -10.44
N GLU A 139 -25.12 2.75 -11.17
CA GLU A 139 -24.73 2.39 -12.56
C GLU A 139 -24.68 3.62 -13.49
N ASP A 140 -25.59 4.58 -13.32
CA ASP A 140 -25.63 5.81 -14.11
C ASP A 140 -24.58 6.81 -13.61
N VAL A 141 -24.40 6.90 -12.29
CA VAL A 141 -23.38 7.76 -11.67
C VAL A 141 -21.98 7.36 -12.13
N LEU A 142 -21.69 6.06 -12.21
CA LEU A 142 -20.41 5.48 -12.63
C LEU A 142 -19.93 6.03 -13.99
N ILE A 143 -20.85 6.25 -14.93
CA ILE A 143 -20.55 6.77 -16.27
C ILE A 143 -20.85 8.27 -16.43
N SER A 144 -21.16 8.98 -15.34
CA SER A 144 -21.55 10.39 -15.38
C SER A 144 -20.37 11.36 -15.41
N PHE A 145 -19.14 10.93 -15.11
CA PHE A 145 -17.98 11.80 -14.98
C PHE A 145 -16.95 11.56 -16.09
N PRO A 146 -16.75 12.50 -17.03
CA PRO A 146 -15.76 12.32 -18.11
C PRO A 146 -14.30 12.30 -17.64
N ALA A 147 -14.01 12.92 -16.49
CA ALA A 147 -12.66 13.13 -15.96
C ALA A 147 -12.46 12.51 -14.56
N ALA A 148 -13.36 11.63 -14.14
CA ALA A 148 -13.25 10.92 -12.86
C ALA A 148 -13.94 9.56 -12.93
N ILE A 149 -13.51 8.62 -12.10
CA ILE A 149 -14.12 7.29 -11.97
C ILE A 149 -14.74 7.17 -10.58
N PRO A 150 -16.08 7.15 -10.45
CA PRO A 150 -16.75 6.84 -9.19
C PRO A 150 -16.39 5.44 -8.70
N CYS A 151 -16.00 5.33 -7.43
CA CYS A 151 -15.62 4.06 -6.81
C CYS A 151 -16.36 3.82 -5.48
N GLY A 152 -17.16 4.77 -5.00
CA GLY A 152 -17.94 4.59 -3.79
C GLY A 152 -18.91 5.72 -3.49
N ILE A 153 -19.70 5.54 -2.44
CA ILE A 153 -20.65 6.54 -1.93
C ILE A 153 -20.46 6.70 -0.42
N LYS A 154 -20.38 7.95 0.03
CA LYS A 154 -20.54 8.33 1.43
C LYS A 154 -22.03 8.44 1.74
N VAL A 155 -22.55 7.47 2.50
CA VAL A 155 -23.99 7.33 2.75
C VAL A 155 -24.41 8.17 3.94
N ALA A 156 -25.19 9.24 3.70
CA ALA A 156 -25.63 10.16 4.75
C ALA A 156 -26.51 9.47 5.80
N SER A 157 -27.37 8.55 5.36
CA SER A 157 -28.25 7.79 6.27
C SER A 157 -27.48 6.89 7.24
N TYR A 158 -26.24 6.53 6.92
CA TYR A 158 -25.35 5.71 7.75
C TYR A 158 -24.33 6.55 8.51
N GLY A 159 -24.67 7.82 8.78
CA GLY A 159 -23.79 8.73 9.52
C GLY A 159 -22.55 9.16 8.74
N GLY A 160 -22.57 9.04 7.41
CA GLY A 160 -21.43 9.39 6.57
C GLY A 160 -20.42 8.24 6.41
N LYS A 161 -20.81 7.00 6.65
CA LYS A 161 -19.99 5.81 6.31
C LYS A 161 -19.76 5.75 4.79
N ILE A 162 -18.52 5.49 4.40
CA ILE A 162 -18.17 5.24 2.99
C ILE A 162 -18.45 3.77 2.66
N ILE A 163 -19.06 3.54 1.50
CA ILE A 163 -19.23 2.22 0.90
C ILE A 163 -18.46 2.22 -0.42
N LEU A 164 -17.38 1.45 -0.47
CA LEU A 164 -16.66 1.18 -1.71
C LEU A 164 -17.44 0.16 -2.55
N ASN A 165 -17.42 0.36 -3.87
CA ASN A 165 -18.04 -0.52 -4.86
C ASN A 165 -19.50 -0.90 -4.50
N PRO A 166 -20.40 0.08 -4.33
CA PRO A 166 -21.79 -0.19 -4.00
C PRO A 166 -22.53 -0.89 -5.16
N ASP A 167 -23.65 -1.53 -4.85
CA ASP A 167 -24.50 -2.15 -5.87
C ASP A 167 -24.95 -1.13 -6.92
N ASP A 168 -24.95 -1.52 -8.20
CA ASP A 168 -25.44 -0.71 -9.34
C ASP A 168 -26.81 -0.06 -9.09
N SER A 169 -27.68 -0.81 -8.40
CA SER A 169 -29.05 -0.40 -8.09
C SER A 169 -29.17 0.60 -6.91
N TYR A 170 -28.06 0.93 -6.25
CA TYR A 170 -28.04 1.91 -5.16
C TYR A 170 -28.49 3.27 -5.69
N VAL A 171 -29.51 3.86 -5.05
CA VAL A 171 -30.04 5.18 -5.44
C VAL A 171 -29.46 6.24 -4.52
N LEU A 172 -28.75 7.22 -5.09
CA LEU A 172 -28.18 8.34 -4.33
C LEU A 172 -29.28 9.13 -3.62
N GLN A 173 -29.12 9.32 -2.33
CA GLN A 173 -30.05 10.07 -1.49
C GLN A 173 -29.57 11.51 -1.25
N GLU A 174 -30.49 12.35 -0.79
CA GLU A 174 -30.13 13.69 -0.32
C GLU A 174 -29.12 13.60 0.84
N GLY A 175 -27.98 14.27 0.65
CA GLY A 175 -26.84 14.27 1.56
C GLY A 175 -25.70 13.34 1.18
N ASP A 176 -25.92 12.35 0.31
CA ASP A 176 -24.88 11.39 -0.07
C ASP A 176 -23.75 12.06 -0.88
N GLU A 177 -22.51 11.64 -0.68
CA GLU A 177 -21.37 12.19 -1.42
C GLU A 177 -20.75 11.09 -2.29
N VAL A 178 -20.20 11.47 -3.44
CA VAL A 178 -19.58 10.53 -4.37
C VAL A 178 -18.08 10.50 -4.09
N LEU A 179 -17.54 9.30 -3.88
CA LEU A 179 -16.12 9.02 -3.86
C LEU A 179 -15.68 8.71 -5.30
N VAL A 180 -14.66 9.42 -5.77
CA VAL A 180 -14.10 9.24 -7.12
C VAL A 180 -12.58 9.15 -7.09
N ILE A 181 -12.00 8.59 -8.13
CA ILE A 181 -10.60 8.81 -8.51
C ILE A 181 -10.57 9.90 -9.59
N ALA A 182 -9.83 10.99 -9.37
CA ALA A 182 -9.70 12.13 -10.29
C ALA A 182 -8.32 12.79 -10.19
N GLU A 183 -7.95 13.65 -11.15
CA GLU A 183 -6.64 14.32 -11.20
C GLU A 183 -6.47 15.44 -10.15
N ASP A 184 -7.56 16.12 -9.78
CA ASP A 184 -7.55 17.15 -8.74
C ASP A 184 -8.98 17.37 -8.21
N ASP A 185 -9.14 18.09 -7.11
CA ASP A 185 -10.45 18.33 -6.45
C ASP A 185 -11.43 19.19 -7.27
N ASP A 186 -10.90 19.92 -8.27
CA ASP A 186 -11.64 20.85 -9.13
C ASP A 186 -11.64 20.49 -10.64
N THR A 187 -11.02 19.37 -11.03
CA THR A 187 -10.87 18.97 -12.45
C THR A 187 -12.05 18.18 -13.01
N TYR A 188 -12.98 17.72 -12.16
CA TYR A 188 -14.07 16.84 -12.55
C TYR A 188 -15.46 17.38 -12.17
N ALA A 189 -16.45 17.05 -13.00
CA ALA A 189 -17.85 17.36 -12.79
C ALA A 189 -18.74 16.37 -13.56
N PRO A 190 -19.97 16.10 -13.09
CA PRO A 190 -20.87 15.23 -13.82
C PRO A 190 -21.38 15.90 -15.10
N ALA A 191 -21.55 15.10 -16.15
CA ALA A 191 -22.07 15.48 -17.46
C ALA A 191 -23.34 14.68 -17.79
N SER A 192 -23.91 14.94 -18.98
CA SER A 192 -25.00 14.10 -19.49
C SER A 192 -24.51 12.68 -19.74
N LEU A 193 -25.33 11.69 -19.39
CA LEU A 193 -25.02 10.28 -19.59
C LEU A 193 -24.57 9.99 -21.04
N PRO A 194 -23.39 9.39 -21.23
CA PRO A 194 -22.95 8.96 -22.55
C PRO A 194 -23.81 7.78 -23.04
N THR A 195 -23.85 7.58 -24.36
CA THR A 195 -24.41 6.36 -24.93
C THR A 195 -23.37 5.26 -24.86
N VAL A 196 -23.58 4.26 -24.00
CA VAL A 196 -22.70 3.10 -23.79
C VAL A 196 -23.40 1.85 -24.30
N TRP A 197 -22.74 1.06 -25.15
CA TRP A 197 -23.31 -0.19 -25.65
C TRP A 197 -23.09 -1.31 -24.64
N ARG A 198 -24.19 -1.92 -24.17
CA ARG A 198 -24.10 -3.05 -23.23
C ARG A 198 -23.68 -4.32 -23.96
N GLY A 199 -22.73 -5.04 -23.36
CA GLY A 199 -22.23 -6.33 -23.84
C GLY A 199 -22.44 -7.46 -22.84
N SER A 200 -21.78 -8.59 -23.09
CA SER A 200 -21.68 -9.72 -22.17
C SER A 200 -20.22 -10.18 -22.09
N LEU A 201 -19.74 -10.53 -20.90
CA LEU A 201 -18.36 -11.00 -20.73
C LEU A 201 -18.09 -12.25 -21.59
N PRO A 202 -17.01 -12.28 -22.39
CA PRO A 202 -16.67 -13.44 -23.22
C PRO A 202 -16.30 -14.66 -22.37
N LYS A 203 -15.72 -14.43 -21.19
CA LYS A 203 -15.27 -15.47 -20.25
C LYS A 203 -15.63 -15.07 -18.83
N ASP A 204 -16.84 -15.39 -18.42
CA ASP A 204 -17.24 -15.32 -17.01
C ASP A 204 -16.78 -16.58 -16.26
N PHE A 205 -15.47 -16.70 -16.06
CA PHE A 205 -14.87 -17.83 -15.35
C PHE A 205 -14.03 -17.33 -14.18
N VAL A 206 -14.28 -17.90 -13.00
CA VAL A 206 -13.37 -17.81 -11.88
C VAL A 206 -12.28 -18.86 -12.07
N TYR A 207 -11.07 -18.42 -12.41
CA TYR A 207 -9.92 -19.31 -12.42
C TYR A 207 -9.56 -19.70 -10.98
N PRO A 208 -9.33 -20.99 -10.68
CA PRO A 208 -8.84 -21.38 -9.39
C PRO A 208 -7.46 -20.75 -9.18
N LYS A 209 -7.28 -20.01 -8.07
CA LYS A 209 -5.96 -19.49 -7.70
C LYS A 209 -4.99 -20.66 -7.55
N SER A 210 -3.81 -20.58 -8.15
CA SER A 210 -2.75 -21.55 -7.97
C SER A 210 -2.01 -21.30 -6.65
N PRO A 211 -1.50 -22.36 -5.98
CA PRO A 211 -0.60 -22.18 -4.85
C PRO A 211 0.63 -21.35 -5.21
N GLU A 212 1.06 -20.50 -4.29
CA GLU A 212 2.22 -19.62 -4.45
C GLU A 212 3.33 -20.02 -3.45
N ARG A 213 4.59 -19.78 -3.81
CA ARG A 213 5.75 -19.93 -2.93
C ARG A 213 6.42 -18.59 -2.71
N ILE A 214 6.34 -18.09 -1.48
CA ILE A 214 6.83 -16.77 -1.08
C ILE A 214 8.04 -16.93 -0.16
N LEU A 215 9.04 -16.05 -0.28
CA LEU A 215 10.21 -16.02 0.62
C LEU A 215 10.27 -14.68 1.37
N PHE A 216 10.30 -14.74 2.69
CA PHE A 216 10.70 -13.62 3.55
C PHE A 216 12.19 -13.74 3.91
N CYS A 217 12.94 -12.67 3.66
CA CYS A 217 14.32 -12.51 4.06
C CYS A 217 14.43 -11.45 5.16
N GLY A 218 14.81 -11.86 6.37
CA GLY A 218 14.79 -11.02 7.58
C GLY A 218 13.72 -11.46 8.58
N TRP A 219 13.89 -11.11 9.85
CA TRP A 219 12.83 -11.18 10.86
C TRP A 219 12.35 -9.76 11.13
N ARG A 220 11.20 -9.40 10.57
CA ARG A 220 10.60 -8.07 10.76
C ARG A 220 9.94 -7.99 12.14
N ARG A 221 9.87 -6.78 12.73
CA ARG A 221 8.97 -6.55 13.87
C ARG A 221 7.52 -6.78 13.43
N ASP A 222 6.73 -7.44 14.27
CA ASP A 222 5.33 -7.81 14.04
C ASP A 222 5.12 -8.64 12.75
N MET A 223 6.09 -9.52 12.42
CA MET A 223 6.04 -10.33 11.21
C MET A 223 4.83 -11.28 11.17
N GLU A 224 4.32 -11.67 12.33
CA GLU A 224 3.08 -12.43 12.49
C GLU A 224 1.89 -11.80 11.77
N ASP A 225 1.78 -10.47 11.75
CA ASP A 225 0.71 -9.76 11.05
C ASP A 225 0.80 -9.99 9.55
N MET A 226 2.01 -9.89 8.99
CA MET A 226 2.25 -10.21 7.58
C MET A 226 1.96 -11.67 7.25
N VAL A 227 2.21 -12.60 8.19
CA VAL A 227 1.91 -14.02 8.01
C VAL A 227 0.40 -14.24 7.98
N MET A 228 -0.36 -13.58 8.86
CA MET A 228 -1.83 -13.65 8.86
C MET A 228 -2.42 -13.10 7.55
N VAL A 229 -1.92 -11.93 7.10
CA VAL A 229 -2.34 -11.30 5.84
C VAL A 229 -2.09 -12.23 4.65
N LEU A 230 -0.93 -12.89 4.62
CA LEU A 230 -0.61 -13.87 3.58
C LEU A 230 -1.49 -15.11 3.64
N ASP A 231 -1.78 -15.65 4.83
CA ASP A 231 -2.64 -16.82 4.96
C ASP A 231 -4.05 -16.54 4.44
N ALA A 232 -4.63 -15.37 4.74
CA ALA A 232 -5.94 -14.98 4.21
C ALA A 232 -5.91 -14.72 2.68
N SER A 233 -4.78 -14.28 2.14
CA SER A 233 -4.65 -13.84 0.74
C SER A 233 -4.37 -14.97 -0.27
N LEU A 234 -3.60 -15.98 0.14
CA LEU A 234 -3.04 -17.01 -0.74
C LEU A 234 -3.96 -18.21 -0.94
N ALA A 235 -3.74 -18.94 -2.03
CA ALA A 235 -4.49 -20.15 -2.32
C ALA A 235 -4.10 -21.31 -1.38
N PRO A 236 -5.01 -22.26 -1.08
CA PRO A 236 -4.67 -23.44 -0.28
C PRO A 236 -3.50 -24.23 -0.85
N GLY A 237 -2.56 -24.60 0.02
CA GLY A 237 -1.37 -25.37 -0.35
C GLY A 237 -0.16 -24.49 -0.72
N SER A 238 -0.23 -23.19 -0.44
CA SER A 238 0.89 -22.26 -0.62
C SER A 238 1.98 -22.47 0.44
N GLU A 239 3.17 -21.96 0.17
CA GLU A 239 4.35 -22.10 1.03
C GLU A 239 4.94 -20.73 1.36
N LEU A 240 5.09 -20.44 2.65
CA LEU A 240 5.84 -19.28 3.12
C LEU A 240 7.19 -19.74 3.70
N TRP A 241 8.26 -19.35 3.04
CA TRP A 241 9.63 -19.60 3.50
C TRP A 241 10.12 -18.41 4.31
N MET A 242 10.61 -18.67 5.52
CA MET A 242 11.19 -17.64 6.39
C MET A 242 12.69 -17.86 6.55
N PHE A 243 13.49 -16.97 5.96
CA PHE A 243 14.94 -17.00 6.01
C PHE A 243 15.51 -15.82 6.81
N ASN A 244 16.01 -16.12 8.01
CA ASN A 244 16.57 -15.14 8.96
C ASN A 244 17.47 -15.83 9.99
N ASP A 245 18.12 -15.06 10.85
CA ASP A 245 19.08 -15.56 11.85
C ASP A 245 18.46 -15.95 13.20
N VAL A 246 17.14 -15.78 13.36
CA VAL A 246 16.41 -16.27 14.54
C VAL A 246 16.44 -17.80 14.54
N PRO A 247 16.91 -18.45 15.62
CA PRO A 247 16.94 -19.91 15.72
C PRO A 247 15.55 -20.52 15.56
N GLU A 248 15.42 -21.59 14.77
CA GLU A 248 14.12 -22.21 14.45
C GLU A 248 13.27 -22.55 15.68
N LYS A 249 13.92 -22.96 16.78
CA LYS A 249 13.26 -23.32 18.04
C LYS A 249 12.59 -22.14 18.77
N GLU A 250 12.99 -20.92 18.46
CA GLU A 250 12.47 -19.70 19.10
C GLU A 250 11.36 -19.05 18.28
N ARG A 251 11.28 -19.36 16.98
CA ARG A 251 10.35 -18.72 16.03
C ARG A 251 8.89 -18.97 16.39
N GLU A 252 8.53 -20.21 16.66
CA GLU A 252 7.15 -20.58 17.03
C GLU A 252 6.69 -19.83 18.27
N LYS A 253 7.59 -19.67 19.26
CA LYS A 253 7.29 -18.90 20.46
C LYS A 253 7.05 -17.43 20.13
N LYS A 254 7.93 -16.79 19.33
CA LYS A 254 7.77 -15.37 18.96
C LYS A 254 6.44 -15.12 18.24
N LEU A 255 6.11 -15.96 17.25
CA LEU A 255 4.83 -15.88 16.53
C LEU A 255 3.64 -16.07 17.47
N THR A 256 3.71 -17.03 18.40
CA THR A 256 2.63 -17.28 19.37
C THR A 256 2.48 -16.14 20.37
N ASP A 257 3.59 -15.54 20.82
CA ASP A 257 3.59 -14.39 21.73
C ASP A 257 2.95 -13.15 21.05
N GLY A 258 3.10 -13.01 19.73
CA GLY A 258 2.41 -12.03 18.88
C GLY A 258 0.97 -12.40 18.49
N GLY A 259 0.44 -13.51 18.99
CA GLY A 259 -0.96 -13.91 18.77
C GLY A 259 -1.21 -14.85 17.59
N LEU A 260 -0.19 -15.25 16.84
CA LEU A 260 -0.33 -16.20 15.73
C LEU A 260 -0.26 -17.66 16.19
N ASP A 261 -1.36 -18.41 16.02
CA ASP A 261 -1.37 -19.87 16.17
C ASP A 261 -1.06 -20.55 14.82
N VAL A 262 0.18 -21.01 14.66
CA VAL A 262 0.67 -21.68 13.45
C VAL A 262 -0.17 -22.90 13.07
N ASN A 263 -0.86 -23.55 14.02
CA ASN A 263 -1.70 -24.71 13.74
C ASN A 263 -3.06 -24.36 13.13
N ARG A 264 -3.42 -23.07 13.11
CA ARG A 264 -4.69 -22.55 12.57
C ARG A 264 -4.56 -21.96 11.18
N LEU A 265 -3.36 -21.92 10.62
CA LEU A 265 -3.14 -21.48 9.24
C LEU A 265 -3.93 -22.38 8.29
N GLU A 266 -4.73 -21.77 7.42
CA GLU A 266 -5.65 -22.49 6.53
C GLU A 266 -5.03 -22.75 5.16
N ASN A 267 -4.25 -21.80 4.63
CA ASN A 267 -3.82 -21.78 3.24
C ASN A 267 -2.31 -21.98 3.07
N ILE A 268 -1.50 -21.49 4.00
CA ILE A 268 -0.04 -21.54 3.92
C ILE A 268 0.60 -22.58 4.83
N SER A 269 1.74 -23.11 4.39
CA SER A 269 2.66 -23.90 5.21
C SER A 269 3.96 -23.16 5.43
N LEU A 270 4.46 -23.16 6.68
CA LEU A 270 5.67 -22.44 7.05
C LEU A 270 6.92 -23.32 6.86
N VAL A 271 7.91 -22.80 6.12
CA VAL A 271 9.21 -23.45 5.91
C VAL A 271 10.32 -22.58 6.51
N ASN A 272 10.88 -23.03 7.63
CA ASN A 272 11.93 -22.30 8.34
C ASN A 272 13.32 -22.61 7.78
N ARG A 273 14.11 -21.55 7.55
CA ARG A 273 15.55 -21.65 7.24
C ARG A 273 16.33 -20.65 8.07
N GLU A 274 17.34 -21.12 8.78
CA GLU A 274 18.24 -20.28 9.57
C GLU A 274 19.42 -19.83 8.71
N GLY A 275 19.70 -18.54 8.71
CA GLY A 275 20.86 -17.97 8.05
C GLY A 275 20.82 -16.46 7.92
N ASN A 276 21.99 -15.89 7.66
CA ASN A 276 22.17 -14.46 7.48
C ASN A 276 21.95 -14.04 6.01
N ALA A 277 20.99 -13.13 5.79
CA ALA A 277 20.60 -12.57 4.49
C ALA A 277 21.73 -11.88 3.72
N VAL A 278 22.73 -11.30 4.39
CA VAL A 278 23.86 -10.66 3.71
C VAL A 278 25.03 -11.62 3.40
N ILE A 279 24.89 -12.91 3.70
CA ILE A 279 25.92 -13.93 3.42
C ILE A 279 25.52 -14.77 2.22
N ARG A 280 26.22 -14.56 1.09
CA ARG A 280 26.04 -15.30 -0.17
C ARG A 280 25.88 -16.82 0.03
N ARG A 281 26.80 -17.46 0.77
CA ARG A 281 26.81 -18.92 0.97
C ARG A 281 25.49 -19.43 1.57
N HIS A 282 24.84 -18.63 2.42
CA HIS A 282 23.58 -19.03 3.04
C HIS A 282 22.42 -18.86 2.06
N LEU A 283 22.33 -17.74 1.35
CA LEU A 283 21.36 -17.53 0.26
C LEU A 283 21.50 -18.57 -0.86
N GLU A 284 22.72 -18.99 -1.18
CA GLU A 284 23.01 -20.04 -2.16
C GLU A 284 22.51 -21.43 -1.74
N SER A 285 22.02 -21.61 -0.51
CA SER A 285 21.34 -22.85 -0.11
C SER A 285 19.84 -22.86 -0.45
N LEU A 286 19.27 -21.69 -0.76
CA LEU A 286 17.85 -21.53 -1.04
C LEU A 286 17.52 -21.81 -2.53
N PRO A 287 16.32 -22.33 -2.82
CA PRO A 287 15.84 -22.53 -4.19
C PRO A 287 15.28 -21.22 -4.77
N LEU A 288 16.13 -20.21 -4.89
CA LEU A 288 15.79 -18.82 -5.25
C LEU A 288 15.00 -18.68 -6.57
N GLU A 289 15.15 -19.62 -7.48
CA GLU A 289 14.48 -19.63 -8.79
C GLU A 289 13.05 -20.19 -8.75
N SER A 290 12.65 -20.73 -7.59
CA SER A 290 11.37 -21.42 -7.42
C SER A 290 10.32 -20.63 -6.65
N PHE A 291 10.69 -19.43 -6.17
CA PHE A 291 9.79 -18.50 -5.52
C PHE A 291 9.08 -17.65 -6.57
N ASP A 292 7.79 -17.46 -6.38
CA ASP A 292 6.99 -16.52 -7.17
C ASP A 292 7.39 -15.09 -6.82
N SER A 293 7.56 -14.82 -5.52
CA SER A 293 8.07 -13.55 -5.01
C SER A 293 8.98 -13.71 -3.77
N ILE A 294 9.88 -12.75 -3.61
CA ILE A 294 10.81 -12.64 -2.49
C ILE A 294 10.66 -11.25 -1.88
N LEU A 295 10.34 -11.19 -0.59
CA LEU A 295 10.30 -9.97 0.20
C LEU A 295 11.56 -9.89 1.06
N ILE A 296 12.31 -8.80 0.91
CA ILE A 296 13.46 -8.46 1.74
C ILE A 296 13.00 -7.42 2.74
N LEU A 297 12.88 -7.85 3.99
CA LEU A 297 12.30 -7.07 5.08
C LEU A 297 13.39 -6.36 5.88
N ALA A 298 13.08 -5.20 6.44
CA ALA A 298 13.90 -4.57 7.45
C ALA A 298 13.86 -5.45 8.71
N ASP A 299 15.04 -5.91 9.12
CA ASP A 299 15.17 -6.84 10.25
C ASP A 299 15.08 -6.07 11.58
N GLU A 300 14.31 -6.60 12.54
CA GLU A 300 14.05 -5.98 13.86
C GLU A 300 15.35 -5.62 14.59
N SER A 301 16.44 -6.35 14.33
CA SER A 301 17.74 -6.14 14.99
C SER A 301 18.46 -4.87 14.54
N VAL A 302 18.03 -4.26 13.44
CA VAL A 302 18.70 -3.11 12.79
C VAL A 302 17.74 -2.02 12.32
N GLU A 303 16.41 -2.20 12.48
CA GLU A 303 15.40 -1.24 12.00
C GLU A 303 15.50 0.14 12.69
N ASP A 304 15.97 0.19 13.94
CA ASP A 304 16.29 1.43 14.67
C ASP A 304 17.28 2.35 13.91
N SER A 305 18.02 1.80 12.94
CA SER A 305 18.91 2.55 12.05
C SER A 305 18.57 2.31 10.59
N ALA A 306 17.72 3.18 10.03
CA ALA A 306 17.31 3.15 8.62
C ALA A 306 18.48 2.92 7.65
N ILE A 307 19.61 3.62 7.82
CA ILE A 307 20.79 3.47 6.97
C ILE A 307 21.35 2.03 7.01
N GLN A 308 21.38 1.40 8.19
CA GLN A 308 21.89 0.04 8.34
C GLN A 308 20.91 -0.99 7.78
N ALA A 309 19.61 -0.83 8.07
CA ALA A 309 18.55 -1.68 7.52
C ALA A 309 18.57 -1.64 5.99
N ASP A 310 18.51 -0.45 5.39
CA ASP A 310 18.54 -0.24 3.94
C ASP A 310 19.79 -0.87 3.29
N SER A 311 20.97 -0.67 3.91
CA SER A 311 22.21 -1.24 3.40
C SER A 311 22.18 -2.77 3.35
N ARG A 312 21.55 -3.41 4.34
CA ARG A 312 21.39 -4.87 4.38
C ARG A 312 20.34 -5.36 3.39
N SER A 313 19.22 -4.65 3.24
CA SER A 313 18.19 -4.98 2.27
C SER A 313 18.75 -4.92 0.84
N LEU A 314 19.49 -3.86 0.51
CA LEU A 314 20.16 -3.71 -0.79
C LEU A 314 21.26 -4.74 -1.03
N ALA A 315 22.07 -5.04 -0.01
CA ALA A 315 23.07 -6.10 -0.13
C ALA A 315 22.42 -7.46 -0.43
N THR A 316 21.32 -7.78 0.26
CA THR A 316 20.55 -9.01 0.06
C THR A 316 19.96 -9.07 -1.36
N LEU A 317 19.36 -7.97 -1.83
CA LEU A 317 18.81 -7.85 -3.19
C LEU A 317 19.88 -8.14 -4.26
N LEU A 318 21.02 -7.46 -4.15
CA LEU A 318 22.14 -7.64 -5.09
C LEU A 318 22.70 -9.06 -5.06
N LEU A 319 22.79 -9.68 -3.87
CA LEU A 319 23.26 -11.05 -3.72
C LEU A 319 22.30 -12.06 -4.37
N ILE A 320 20.99 -11.95 -4.12
CA ILE A 320 19.98 -12.85 -4.70
C ILE A 320 20.06 -12.78 -6.23
N ARG A 321 20.10 -11.57 -6.81
CA ARG A 321 20.19 -11.39 -8.26
C ARG A 321 21.49 -11.93 -8.86
N ASP A 322 22.64 -11.69 -8.22
CA ASP A 322 23.91 -12.25 -8.70
C ASP A 322 23.94 -13.78 -8.58
N ILE A 323 23.35 -14.37 -7.53
CA ILE A 323 23.24 -15.83 -7.38
C ILE A 323 22.37 -16.42 -8.50
N GLN A 324 21.16 -15.89 -8.73
CA GLN A 324 20.28 -16.34 -9.81
C GLN A 324 20.97 -16.23 -11.18
N ALA A 325 21.65 -15.10 -11.45
CA ALA A 325 22.37 -14.88 -12.70
C ALA A 325 23.53 -15.87 -12.93
N ARG A 326 24.21 -16.32 -11.87
CA ARG A 326 25.29 -17.32 -11.96
C ARG A 326 24.78 -18.74 -12.12
N ARG A 327 23.62 -19.05 -11.51
CA ARG A 327 22.99 -20.38 -11.58
C ARG A 327 22.28 -20.64 -12.91
N LEU A 328 21.92 -19.60 -13.64
CA LEU A 328 21.46 -19.67 -15.02
C LEU A 328 22.66 -19.84 -15.97
N PRO A 329 22.98 -21.05 -16.47
CA PRO A 329 23.98 -21.18 -17.52
C PRO A 329 23.48 -20.49 -18.81
N TYR A 330 24.45 -20.03 -19.59
CA TYR A 330 24.42 -19.43 -20.93
C TYR A 330 23.56 -20.19 -21.98
N VAL A 331 22.25 -20.37 -21.76
CA VAL A 331 21.34 -21.09 -22.67
C VAL A 331 20.38 -20.12 -23.39
N ALA A 332 20.25 -18.88 -22.91
CA ALA A 332 19.34 -17.88 -23.49
C ALA A 332 19.89 -17.10 -24.72
N MET A 333 21.10 -17.41 -25.21
CA MET A 333 21.59 -16.81 -26.48
C MET A 333 21.15 -17.57 -27.74
N ALA A 334 20.57 -18.77 -27.61
CA ALA A 334 20.12 -19.55 -28.78
C ALA A 334 18.66 -19.28 -29.19
N SER A 335 17.83 -18.70 -28.32
CA SER A 335 16.40 -18.45 -28.57
C SER A 335 16.07 -17.02 -29.03
N GLN A 336 17.04 -16.09 -29.04
CA GLN A 336 16.85 -14.72 -29.55
C GLN A 336 16.98 -14.58 -31.07
N ALA A 337 17.00 -15.67 -31.84
CA ALA A 337 17.04 -15.60 -33.29
C ALA A 337 15.66 -15.38 -33.94
N HIS A 338 14.54 -15.69 -33.28
CA HIS A 338 13.20 -15.62 -33.89
C HIS A 338 12.16 -14.99 -32.94
N GLY A 339 11.93 -13.68 -33.07
CA GLY A 339 10.81 -12.98 -32.44
C GLY A 339 10.84 -11.50 -32.81
N GLY A 340 9.81 -11.02 -33.51
CA GLY A 340 9.77 -9.74 -34.23
C GLY A 340 10.03 -8.48 -33.39
N SER A 341 10.42 -7.44 -34.12
CA SER A 341 10.69 -6.08 -33.64
C SER A 341 9.47 -5.47 -32.92
N PHE A 342 9.43 -5.56 -31.60
CA PHE A 342 8.55 -4.73 -30.76
C PHE A 342 9.29 -3.44 -30.35
N SER A 343 8.57 -2.33 -30.36
CA SER A 343 9.06 -1.01 -29.97
C SER A 343 9.55 -0.99 -28.52
N LYS A 344 10.81 -0.63 -28.32
CA LYS A 344 11.38 -0.27 -27.00
C LYS A 344 10.51 0.83 -26.37
N GLY A 345 10.03 0.61 -25.15
CA GLY A 345 9.31 1.60 -24.34
C GLY A 345 7.81 1.34 -24.07
N SER A 346 7.29 0.15 -24.36
CA SER A 346 5.92 -0.22 -23.92
C SER A 346 5.99 -1.00 -22.61
N TRP A 347 5.38 -0.44 -21.56
CA TRP A 347 5.26 -1.02 -20.21
C TRP A 347 4.79 -2.50 -20.24
N ILE A 348 3.90 -2.84 -21.18
CA ILE A 348 3.37 -4.20 -21.42
C ILE A 348 4.47 -5.18 -21.84
N GLY A 349 5.44 -4.74 -22.64
CA GLY A 349 6.58 -5.56 -23.09
C GLY A 349 7.60 -5.80 -21.98
N GLU A 350 7.74 -4.85 -21.06
CA GLU A 350 8.61 -4.95 -19.90
C GLU A 350 7.97 -5.81 -18.79
N MET A 351 6.64 -5.73 -18.60
CA MET A 351 5.88 -6.63 -17.72
C MET A 351 5.95 -8.11 -18.17
N LYS A 352 5.87 -8.39 -19.47
CA LYS A 352 6.08 -9.76 -20.01
C LYS A 352 7.51 -10.27 -19.84
N GLN A 353 8.50 -9.38 -19.79
CA GLN A 353 9.89 -9.75 -19.46
C GLN A 353 10.13 -9.92 -17.96
N ALA A 354 9.33 -9.24 -17.14
CA ALA A 354 9.30 -9.42 -15.68
C ALA A 354 8.56 -10.70 -15.28
N SER A 355 7.55 -11.16 -16.04
CA SER A 355 6.82 -12.40 -15.72
C SER A 355 7.68 -13.67 -15.77
N ASP A 356 8.83 -13.64 -16.46
CA ASP A 356 9.80 -14.74 -16.49
C ASP A 356 10.83 -14.69 -15.35
N LYS A 357 10.74 -13.70 -14.44
CA LYS A 357 11.67 -13.51 -13.33
C LYS A 357 10.93 -13.37 -12.00
N THR A 358 11.44 -14.05 -10.97
CA THR A 358 10.99 -13.88 -9.60
C THR A 358 10.94 -12.41 -9.20
N VAL A 359 9.79 -11.99 -8.69
CA VAL A 359 9.54 -10.64 -8.18
C VAL A 359 10.34 -10.47 -6.91
N ILE A 360 11.14 -9.40 -6.80
CA ILE A 360 11.82 -9.09 -5.54
C ILE A 360 11.37 -7.71 -5.08
N ILE A 361 10.88 -7.66 -3.85
CA ILE A 361 10.46 -6.43 -3.20
C ILE A 361 11.36 -6.21 -2.00
N SER A 362 11.95 -5.03 -1.93
CA SER A 362 12.83 -4.63 -0.82
C SER A 362 12.19 -3.49 -0.04
N GLU A 363 12.05 -3.68 1.27
CA GLU A 363 11.70 -2.63 2.21
C GLU A 363 12.89 -1.68 2.38
N ILE A 364 12.63 -0.37 2.27
CA ILE A 364 13.61 0.72 2.44
C ILE A 364 13.02 1.77 3.37
N LEU A 365 13.65 1.97 4.52
CA LEU A 365 13.16 2.85 5.57
C LEU A 365 13.45 4.32 5.27
N ASP A 366 14.58 4.65 4.62
CA ASP A 366 14.92 6.04 4.25
C ASP A 366 14.47 6.36 2.81
N PRO A 367 13.48 7.27 2.60
CA PRO A 367 13.05 7.68 1.27
C PRO A 367 14.18 8.23 0.38
N ARG A 368 15.24 8.79 0.98
CA ARG A 368 16.42 9.27 0.24
C ARG A 368 17.19 8.12 -0.40
N THR A 369 17.20 6.94 0.22
CA THR A 369 17.83 5.74 -0.34
C THR A 369 17.09 5.28 -1.60
N LYS A 370 15.75 5.27 -1.58
CA LYS A 370 14.92 4.94 -2.77
C LYS A 370 15.28 5.83 -3.97
N ASN A 371 15.40 7.14 -3.74
CA ASN A 371 15.75 8.10 -4.80
C ASN A 371 17.10 7.81 -5.49
N LEU A 372 18.07 7.23 -4.76
CA LEU A 372 19.35 6.81 -5.33
C LEU A 372 19.26 5.55 -6.20
N LEU A 373 18.17 4.79 -6.08
CA LEU A 373 17.93 3.51 -6.76
C LEU A 373 17.00 3.61 -7.97
N SER A 374 16.52 4.81 -8.29
CA SER A 374 15.65 5.16 -9.44
C SER A 374 16.21 4.80 -10.83
N MET A 375 17.36 4.11 -10.89
CA MET A 375 18.00 3.59 -12.11
C MET A 375 17.92 2.06 -12.25
N SER A 376 17.18 1.35 -11.39
CA SER A 376 17.09 -0.11 -11.41
C SER A 376 15.87 -0.65 -12.16
N LYS A 377 15.90 -1.94 -12.56
CA LYS A 377 14.96 -2.56 -13.51
C LYS A 377 13.61 -2.87 -12.86
N ILE A 378 12.56 -2.89 -13.69
CA ILE A 378 11.14 -3.11 -13.36
C ILE A 378 10.82 -4.35 -12.51
N SER A 379 11.67 -5.39 -12.49
CA SER A 379 11.45 -6.60 -11.69
C SER A 379 11.92 -6.51 -10.23
N ASP A 380 12.59 -5.41 -9.86
CA ASP A 380 13.10 -5.14 -8.53
C ASP A 380 12.38 -3.89 -7.99
N TYR A 381 11.38 -4.09 -7.13
CA TYR A 381 10.65 -2.97 -6.56
C TYR A 381 11.22 -2.60 -5.19
N VAL A 382 11.35 -1.30 -4.97
CA VAL A 382 11.77 -0.74 -3.69
C VAL A 382 10.57 0.01 -3.13
N LEU A 383 9.99 -0.53 -2.06
CA LEU A 383 8.91 0.13 -1.33
C LEU A 383 9.52 0.87 -0.14
N SER A 384 9.16 2.14 0.01
CA SER A 384 9.71 3.00 1.06
C SER A 384 8.64 3.74 1.84
N ASN A 385 9.06 4.32 2.97
CA ASN A 385 8.25 5.20 3.82
C ASN A 385 7.79 6.50 3.12
N GLU A 386 8.12 6.69 1.85
CA GLU A 386 7.48 7.70 1.00
C GLU A 386 5.98 7.45 0.85
N LEU A 387 5.55 6.19 0.76
CA LEU A 387 4.13 5.82 0.67
C LEU A 387 3.37 6.15 1.97
N VAL A 388 4.05 6.06 3.11
CA VAL A 388 3.50 6.53 4.40
C VAL A 388 3.31 8.04 4.38
N SER A 389 4.30 8.78 3.87
CA SER A 389 4.21 10.24 3.75
C SER A 389 3.05 10.67 2.84
N MET A 390 2.83 9.92 1.75
CA MET A 390 1.71 10.08 0.83
C MET A 390 0.37 9.82 1.54
N ALA A 391 0.21 8.68 2.23
CA ALA A 391 -1.00 8.36 2.98
C ALA A 391 -1.31 9.41 4.08
N LEU A 392 -0.29 9.84 4.84
CA LEU A 392 -0.44 10.90 5.84
C LEU A 392 -0.95 12.21 5.24
N ALA A 393 -0.48 12.57 4.04
CA ALA A 393 -0.92 13.77 3.34
C ALA A 393 -2.36 13.63 2.83
N MET A 394 -2.76 12.47 2.31
CA MET A 394 -4.16 12.20 1.91
C MET A 394 -5.12 12.34 3.10
N VAL A 395 -4.82 11.68 4.22
CA VAL A 395 -5.63 11.74 5.44
C VAL A 395 -5.63 13.14 6.04
N ALA A 396 -4.55 13.92 5.87
CA ALA A 396 -4.50 15.30 6.33
C ALA A 396 -5.37 16.26 5.49
N GLU A 397 -5.53 16.00 4.19
CA GLU A 397 -6.42 16.80 3.34
C GLU A 397 -7.89 16.42 3.56
N ASP A 398 -8.21 15.13 3.66
CA ASP A 398 -9.55 14.64 4.05
C ASP A 398 -9.44 13.40 4.94
N GLN A 399 -9.84 13.54 6.21
CA GLN A 399 -9.76 12.47 7.22
C GLN A 399 -10.56 11.22 6.81
N GLN A 400 -11.60 11.38 5.99
CA GLN A 400 -12.46 10.27 5.59
C GLN A 400 -11.79 9.31 4.61
N ILE A 401 -10.69 9.73 3.98
CA ILE A 401 -9.89 8.87 3.10
C ILE A 401 -9.17 7.78 3.89
N ASN A 402 -8.98 7.95 5.21
CA ASN A 402 -8.39 6.91 6.05
C ASN A 402 -9.22 5.61 6.00
N ASP A 403 -10.55 5.70 6.09
CA ASP A 403 -11.46 4.55 5.97
C ASP A 403 -11.33 3.84 4.60
N VAL A 404 -11.13 4.61 3.53
CA VAL A 404 -10.95 4.08 2.17
C VAL A 404 -9.65 3.30 2.06
N LEU A 405 -8.55 3.87 2.58
CA LEU A 405 -7.24 3.23 2.57
C LEU A 405 -7.21 1.99 3.48
N GLU A 406 -7.83 2.06 4.66
CA GLU A 406 -7.97 0.92 5.57
C GLU A 406 -8.67 -0.27 4.86
N GLU A 407 -9.79 -0.03 4.14
CA GLU A 407 -10.47 -1.10 3.39
C GLU A 407 -9.60 -1.64 2.25
N LEU A 408 -8.95 -0.78 1.46
CA LEU A 408 -8.13 -1.21 0.32
C LEU A 408 -6.83 -1.93 0.73
N PHE A 409 -6.34 -1.72 1.94
CA PHE A 409 -5.19 -2.42 2.51
C PHE A 409 -5.60 -3.69 3.28
N ALA A 410 -6.85 -3.80 3.70
CA ALA A 410 -7.36 -4.97 4.40
C ALA A 410 -7.47 -6.20 3.49
N GLU A 411 -7.55 -7.37 4.12
CA GLU A 411 -7.86 -8.64 3.42
C GLU A 411 -9.36 -8.80 3.18
N GLU A 412 -10.18 -8.12 3.99
CA GLU A 412 -11.63 -8.12 3.90
C GLU A 412 -12.11 -6.89 3.12
N GLY A 413 -13.11 -7.06 2.26
CA GLY A 413 -13.69 -5.95 1.48
C GLY A 413 -13.13 -5.86 0.07
N ASN A 414 -13.03 -4.63 -0.44
CA ASN A 414 -12.53 -4.37 -1.79
C ASN A 414 -11.00 -4.26 -1.80
N GLU A 415 -10.35 -4.92 -2.77
CA GLU A 415 -8.91 -4.79 -3.04
C GLU A 415 -8.66 -4.49 -4.52
N MET A 416 -7.51 -3.90 -4.86
CA MET A 416 -7.14 -3.65 -6.25
C MET A 416 -6.61 -4.92 -6.93
N HIS A 417 -7.03 -5.14 -8.18
CA HIS A 417 -6.61 -6.27 -9.00
C HIS A 417 -6.25 -5.86 -10.42
N ILE A 418 -5.16 -6.44 -10.92
CA ILE A 418 -4.81 -6.42 -12.34
C ILE A 418 -5.41 -7.66 -12.99
N ARG A 419 -6.36 -7.45 -13.91
CA ARG A 419 -7.12 -8.52 -14.56
C ARG A 419 -6.70 -8.70 -16.02
N GLN A 420 -6.76 -9.93 -16.51
CA GLN A 420 -6.45 -10.23 -17.91
C GLN A 420 -7.56 -9.71 -18.83
N ALA A 421 -7.18 -9.11 -19.96
CA ALA A 421 -8.11 -8.49 -20.89
C ALA A 421 -9.11 -9.49 -21.52
N ASP A 422 -8.73 -10.76 -21.66
CA ASP A 422 -9.56 -11.80 -22.27
C ASP A 422 -10.76 -12.24 -21.41
N LEU A 423 -10.84 -11.74 -20.18
CA LEU A 423 -12.04 -11.82 -19.33
C LEU A 423 -13.15 -10.87 -19.82
N TYR A 424 -12.76 -9.72 -20.40
CA TYR A 424 -13.67 -8.62 -20.73
C TYR A 424 -13.92 -8.46 -22.23
N LEU A 425 -12.93 -8.76 -23.07
CA LEU A 425 -13.02 -8.51 -24.52
C LEU A 425 -12.31 -9.57 -25.35
N CYS A 426 -12.71 -9.69 -26.61
CA CYS A 426 -12.06 -10.54 -27.60
C CYS A 426 -10.88 -9.83 -28.28
N GLU A 427 -9.92 -10.61 -28.78
CA GLU A 427 -8.78 -10.08 -29.54
C GLU A 427 -9.27 -9.28 -30.77
N GLY A 428 -8.87 -8.01 -30.86
CA GLY A 428 -9.25 -7.12 -31.96
C GLY A 428 -10.63 -6.49 -31.84
N GLU A 429 -11.33 -6.65 -30.71
CA GLU A 429 -12.60 -5.96 -30.43
C GLU A 429 -12.37 -4.45 -30.21
N GLU A 430 -13.21 -3.61 -30.84
CA GLU A 430 -13.13 -2.16 -30.75
C GLU A 430 -14.26 -1.65 -29.84
N MET A 431 -13.87 -1.15 -28.67
CA MET A 431 -14.77 -0.64 -27.63
C MET A 431 -14.11 0.48 -26.84
N SER A 432 -14.92 1.28 -26.18
CA SER A 432 -14.56 2.37 -25.29
C SER A 432 -14.37 1.87 -23.86
N PHE A 433 -13.68 2.68 -23.04
CA PHE A 433 -13.44 2.36 -21.64
C PHE A 433 -14.74 2.16 -20.84
N TYR A 434 -15.77 2.98 -21.10
CA TYR A 434 -17.08 2.83 -20.46
C TYR A 434 -17.84 1.56 -20.84
N GLU A 435 -17.51 0.91 -21.96
CA GLU A 435 -18.12 -0.38 -22.33
C GLU A 435 -17.41 -1.57 -21.66
N ILE A 436 -16.17 -1.36 -21.18
CA ILE A 436 -15.39 -2.36 -20.44
C ILE A 436 -15.74 -2.32 -18.95
N MET A 437 -15.98 -1.12 -18.41
CA MET A 437 -16.56 -0.90 -17.08
C MET A 437 -17.98 -1.48 -17.03
#